data_AF-A0A3N5R9V2-F1
#
_entry.id   AF-A0A3N5R9V2-F1
#
_cell.length_a   1.000
_cell.length_b   1.000
_cell.length_c   1.000
_cell.angle_alpha   90.00
_cell.angle_beta   90.00
_cell.angle_gamma   90.00
#
_symmetry.space_group_name_H-M   'P 1'
#
loop_
_entity.id
_entity.type
_entity.pdbx_description
1 polymer ?
#
loop_
_entity_poly.entity_id
_entity_poly.type
_entity_poly.pdbx_seq_one_letter_code
_entity_poly.pdbx_strand_id
1 'polypeptide(L)'
;MKKSRSKVAVKKYKHSIAKKYGFFWITLILFSGSMIGHWYFGFVTSQSWQENLRDTFENWQSEFLQLMWQVAGLTFLWYVGSPQSKEEEERNNEMLQWLVRKMDPEDAEKFLSEMDNKYPKK
;
A
#
# COMPACT_ATOMS: atom_id res chain seq x y z
N MET A 1 1.86 57.37 20.55
CA MET A 1 3.10 56.69 20.08
C MET A 1 2.70 55.40 19.35
N LYS A 2 2.63 55.39 18.01
CA LYS A 2 2.19 54.23 17.20
C LYS A 2 3.40 53.31 16.95
N LYS A 3 3.42 52.12 17.55
CA LYS A 3 4.49 51.12 17.36
C LYS A 3 4.36 50.53 15.96
N SER A 4 5.33 50.82 15.08
CA SER A 4 5.40 50.24 13.73
C SER A 4 5.65 48.75 13.84
N ARG A 5 4.70 47.92 13.38
CA ARG A 5 4.86 46.46 13.35
C ARG A 5 5.82 46.11 12.20
N SER A 6 6.99 45.61 12.54
CA SER A 6 7.93 45.05 11.56
C SER A 6 7.28 43.89 10.83
N LYS A 7 7.20 43.97 9.50
CA LYS A 7 6.74 42.85 8.68
C LYS A 7 7.84 41.80 8.65
N VAL A 8 7.62 40.67 9.32
CA VAL A 8 8.51 39.51 9.24
C VAL A 8 8.38 38.93 7.83
N ALA A 9 9.47 38.99 7.06
CA ALA A 9 9.52 38.40 5.72
C ALA A 9 9.60 36.88 5.83
N VAL A 10 8.50 36.18 5.50
CA VAL A 10 8.48 34.72 5.43
C VAL A 10 9.18 34.30 4.14
N LYS A 11 10.34 33.65 4.27
CA LYS A 11 11.09 33.09 3.14
C LYS A 11 10.27 31.96 2.50
N LYS A 12 9.67 32.21 1.33
CA LYS A 12 8.98 31.18 0.54
C LYS A 12 10.01 30.18 0.02
N TYR A 13 10.11 29.02 0.67
CA TYR A 13 10.87 27.90 0.12
C TYR A 13 10.14 27.38 -1.11
N LYS A 14 10.67 27.66 -2.30
CA LYS A 14 10.24 26.98 -3.53
C LYS A 14 10.55 25.50 -3.37
N HIS A 15 9.52 24.68 -3.15
CA HIS A 15 9.66 23.23 -3.22
C HIS A 15 10.03 22.87 -4.65
N SER A 16 11.30 22.51 -4.87
CA SER A 16 11.75 21.99 -6.16
C SER A 16 11.16 20.61 -6.35
N ILE A 17 10.45 20.39 -7.46
CA ILE A 17 9.87 19.09 -7.86
C ILE A 17 10.96 17.99 -7.84
N ALA A 18 12.20 18.34 -8.19
CA ALA A 18 13.34 17.44 -8.13
C ALA A 18 13.66 16.92 -6.70
N LYS A 19 13.42 17.73 -5.66
CA LYS A 19 13.62 17.31 -4.25
C LYS A 19 12.43 16.51 -3.71
N LYS A 20 11.22 16.74 -4.23
CA LYS A 20 10.01 16.01 -3.81
C LYS A 20 9.99 14.58 -4.35
N TYR A 21 10.53 14.37 -5.54
CA TYR A 21 10.56 13.07 -6.23
C TYR A 21 11.98 12.47 -6.28
N GLY A 22 12.85 12.79 -5.33
CA GLY A 22 14.23 12.30 -5.32
C GLY A 22 14.33 10.77 -5.45
N PHE A 23 13.46 10.04 -4.75
CA PHE A 23 13.36 8.58 -4.87
C PHE A 23 13.05 8.14 -6.30
N PHE A 24 12.00 8.71 -6.92
CA PHE A 24 11.63 8.41 -8.30
C PHE A 24 12.77 8.65 -9.28
N TRP A 25 13.50 9.77 -9.14
CA TRP A 25 14.64 10.07 -10.01
C TRP A 25 15.80 9.10 -9.82
N ILE A 26 16.12 8.73 -8.57
CA ILE A 26 17.17 7.75 -8.29
C ILE A 26 16.78 6.39 -8.88
N THR A 27 15.54 5.94 -8.66
CA THR A 27 15.03 4.69 -9.22
C THR A 27 15.05 4.71 -10.75
N LEU A 28 14.67 5.82 -11.37
CA LEU A 28 14.66 5.95 -12.83
C LEU A 28 16.07 5.87 -13.42
N ILE A 29 17.06 6.48 -12.75
CA ILE A 29 18.46 6.41 -13.18
C ILE A 29 18.99 4.98 -13.07
N LEU A 30 18.75 4.31 -11.93
CA LEU A 30 19.17 2.92 -11.73
C LEU A 30 18.50 1.97 -12.73
N PHE A 31 17.20 2.14 -12.97
CA PHE A 31 16.43 1.36 -13.93
C PHE A 31 16.96 1.55 -15.36
N SER A 32 17.13 2.81 -15.78
CA SER A 32 17.63 3.12 -17.12
C SER A 32 19.07 2.61 -17.31
N GLY A 33 19.92 2.76 -16.29
CA GLY A 33 21.29 2.24 -16.31
C GLY A 33 21.34 0.71 -16.41
N SER A 34 20.53 0.01 -15.62
CA SER A 34 20.41 -1.45 -15.68
C SER A 34 19.91 -1.92 -17.04
N MET A 35 18.89 -1.24 -17.60
CA MET A 35 18.36 -1.54 -18.92
C MET A 35 19.44 -1.36 -19.99
N ILE A 36 20.10 -0.21 -20.05
CA ILE A 36 21.17 0.01 -21.03
C ILE A 36 22.30 -1.03 -20.87
N GLY A 37 22.67 -1.36 -19.63
CA GLY A 37 23.69 -2.37 -19.33
C GLY A 37 23.33 -3.77 -19.83
N HIS A 38 22.08 -4.20 -19.65
CA HIS A 38 21.58 -5.49 -20.13
C HIS A 38 21.72 -5.63 -21.65
N TRP A 39 21.30 -4.61 -22.40
CA TRP A 39 21.38 -4.61 -23.86
C TRP A 39 22.81 -4.45 -24.38
N TYR A 40 23.62 -3.65 -23.68
CA TYR A 40 25.04 -3.52 -23.98
C TYR A 40 25.77 -4.85 -23.80
N PHE A 41 25.47 -5.56 -22.71
CA PHE A 41 26.04 -6.89 -22.47
C PHE A 41 25.63 -7.87 -23.56
N GLY A 42 24.35 -7.91 -23.94
CA GLY A 42 23.85 -8.71 -25.05
C GLY A 42 24.56 -8.40 -26.38
N PHE A 43 24.84 -7.12 -26.66
CA PHE A 43 25.61 -6.74 -27.85
C PHE A 43 27.07 -7.23 -27.77
N VAL A 44 27.72 -7.11 -26.61
CA VAL A 44 29.11 -7.58 -26.40
C VAL A 44 29.23 -9.09 -26.51
N THR A 45 28.20 -9.85 -26.08
CA THR A 45 28.15 -11.31 -26.24
C THR A 45 27.74 -11.74 -27.65
N SER A 46 27.64 -10.81 -28.61
CA SER A 46 27.20 -11.05 -29.99
C SER A 46 25.77 -11.63 -30.10
N GLN A 47 24.96 -11.44 -29.06
CA GLN A 47 23.56 -11.84 -29.06
C GLN A 47 22.75 -10.85 -29.89
N SER A 48 21.87 -11.37 -30.74
CA SER A 48 21.03 -10.53 -31.58
C SER A 48 20.01 -9.74 -30.73
N TRP A 49 19.51 -8.64 -31.29
CA TRP A 49 18.43 -7.86 -30.66
C TRP A 49 17.17 -8.72 -30.44
N GLN A 50 16.92 -9.67 -31.34
CA GLN A 50 15.78 -10.59 -31.28
C GLN A 50 15.90 -11.58 -30.13
N GLU A 51 17.08 -12.14 -29.90
CA GLU A 51 17.32 -13.08 -28.79
C GLU A 51 17.26 -12.37 -27.44
N ASN A 52 17.86 -11.17 -27.30
CA ASN A 52 17.78 -10.40 -26.05
C ASN A 52 16.33 -10.02 -25.71
N LEU A 53 15.53 -9.65 -26.71
CA LEU A 53 14.10 -9.41 -26.51
C LEU A 53 13.39 -10.67 -26.06
N ARG A 54 13.63 -11.79 -26.75
CA ARG A 54 12.99 -13.06 -26.42
C ARG A 54 13.28 -13.46 -24.98
N ASP A 55 14.53 -13.43 -24.57
CA ASP A 55 14.93 -13.79 -23.20
C ASP A 55 14.30 -12.85 -22.16
N THR A 56 14.22 -11.55 -22.46
CA THR A 56 13.55 -10.57 -21.60
C THR A 56 12.04 -10.83 -21.50
N PHE A 57 11.40 -11.15 -22.63
CA PHE A 57 9.96 -11.45 -22.68
C PHE A 57 9.62 -12.80 -22.06
N GLU A 58 10.47 -13.83 -22.23
CA GLU A 58 10.30 -15.14 -21.59
C GLU A 58 10.41 -15.00 -20.06
N ASN A 59 11.41 -14.25 -19.57
CA ASN A 59 11.52 -13.93 -18.15
C ASN A 59 10.29 -13.18 -17.65
N TRP A 60 9.90 -12.10 -18.33
CA TRP A 60 8.72 -11.30 -17.97
C TRP A 60 7.42 -12.12 -17.99
N GLN A 61 7.25 -13.00 -18.97
CA GLN A 61 6.11 -13.90 -19.05
C GLN A 61 6.03 -14.80 -17.81
N SER A 62 7.17 -15.37 -17.39
CA SER A 62 7.22 -16.25 -16.22
C SER A 62 6.92 -15.51 -14.91
N GLU A 63 7.48 -14.30 -14.75
CA GLU A 63 7.22 -13.44 -13.59
C GLU A 63 5.75 -12.99 -13.54
N PHE A 64 5.16 -12.60 -14.68
CA PHE A 64 3.76 -12.24 -14.75
C PHE A 64 2.85 -13.41 -14.38
N LEU A 65 3.12 -14.60 -14.92
CA LEU A 65 2.35 -15.79 -14.61
C LEU A 65 2.43 -16.14 -13.11
N GLN A 66 3.62 -16.01 -12.52
CA GLN A 66 3.82 -16.19 -11.09
C GLN A 66 2.99 -15.20 -10.27
N LEU A 67 3.04 -13.90 -10.58
CA LEU A 67 2.26 -12.88 -9.89
C LEU A 67 0.76 -13.14 -9.99
N MET A 68 0.28 -13.50 -11.19
CA MET A 68 -1.12 -13.85 -11.41
C MET A 68 -1.54 -15.06 -10.57
N TRP A 69 -0.72 -16.11 -10.53
CA TRP A 69 -0.99 -17.28 -9.71
C TRP A 69 -0.99 -16.95 -8.21
N GLN A 70 -0.06 -16.12 -7.75
CA GLN A 70 -0.01 -15.67 -6.36
C GLN A 70 -1.27 -14.87 -5.98
N VAL A 71 -1.66 -13.89 -6.80
CA VAL A 71 -2.85 -13.07 -6.54
C VAL A 71 -4.12 -13.90 -6.63
N ALA A 72 -4.26 -14.76 -7.65
CA ALA A 72 -5.40 -15.64 -7.80
C ALA A 72 -5.50 -16.63 -6.64
N GLY A 73 -4.37 -17.25 -6.26
CA GLY A 73 -4.29 -18.17 -5.12
C GLY A 73 -4.63 -17.49 -3.80
N LEU A 74 -4.05 -16.32 -3.51
CA LEU A 74 -4.38 -15.54 -2.31
C LEU A 74 -5.84 -15.09 -2.28
N THR A 75 -6.38 -14.65 -3.43
CA THR A 75 -7.79 -14.27 -3.54
C THR A 75 -8.70 -15.46 -3.33
N PHE A 76 -8.36 -16.62 -3.89
CA PHE A 76 -9.11 -17.86 -3.68
C PHE A 76 -9.08 -18.31 -2.22
N LEU A 77 -7.90 -18.29 -1.58
CA LEU A 77 -7.77 -18.61 -0.16
C LEU A 77 -8.57 -17.62 0.70
N TRP A 78 -8.50 -16.32 0.41
CA TRP A 78 -9.29 -15.30 1.09
C TRP A 78 -10.80 -15.52 0.91
N TYR A 79 -11.24 -15.87 -0.31
CA TYR A 79 -12.64 -16.13 -0.61
C TYR A 79 -13.17 -17.40 0.08
N VAL A 80 -12.37 -18.49 0.05
CA VAL A 80 -12.75 -19.79 0.63
C VAL A 80 -12.65 -19.78 2.15
N GLY A 81 -11.72 -19.01 2.72
CA GLY A 81 -11.31 -19.26 4.09
C GLY A 81 -10.69 -18.05 4.76
N SER A 82 -11.50 -17.43 5.61
CA SER A 82 -11.15 -17.49 7.03
C SER A 82 -12.43 -17.53 7.87
N PRO A 83 -12.97 -18.71 8.23
CA PRO A 83 -13.93 -18.81 9.34
C PRO A 83 -13.35 -18.21 10.63
N GLN A 84 -12.02 -18.19 10.76
CA GLN A 84 -11.28 -17.51 11.82
C GLN A 84 -11.60 -16.01 11.91
N SER A 85 -11.81 -15.32 10.78
CA SER A 85 -12.16 -13.89 10.78
C SER A 85 -13.54 -13.62 11.38
N LYS A 86 -14.53 -14.51 11.13
CA LYS A 86 -15.88 -14.40 11.70
C LYS A 86 -15.88 -14.73 13.19
N GLU A 87 -15.20 -15.80 13.58
CA GLU A 87 -15.06 -16.17 15.01
C GLU A 87 -14.27 -15.11 15.79
N GLU A 88 -13.25 -14.50 15.18
CA GLU A 88 -12.49 -13.41 15.78
C GLU A 88 -13.31 -12.12 15.88
N GLU A 89 -14.09 -11.77 14.86
CA GLU A 89 -15.00 -10.63 14.88
C GLU A 89 -16.06 -10.77 15.99
N GLU A 90 -16.68 -11.93 16.12
CA GLU A 90 -17.67 -12.17 17.17
C GLU A 90 -17.03 -12.11 18.56
N ARG A 91 -15.88 -12.75 18.76
CA ARG A 91 -15.11 -12.68 20.02
C ARG A 91 -14.74 -11.25 20.39
N ASN A 92 -14.30 -10.45 19.42
CA ASN A 92 -13.94 -9.05 19.64
C ASN A 92 -15.16 -8.21 20.02
N ASN A 93 -16.31 -8.46 19.37
CA ASN A 93 -17.57 -7.80 19.72
C ASN A 93 -18.01 -8.14 21.15
N GLU A 94 -18.00 -9.42 21.53
CA GLU A 94 -18.30 -9.84 22.89
C GLU A 94 -17.37 -9.18 23.93
N MET A 95 -16.07 -9.11 23.64
CA MET A 95 -15.10 -8.46 24.53
C MET A 95 -15.32 -6.95 24.63
N LEU A 96 -15.69 -6.27 23.53
CA LEU A 96 -16.05 -4.85 23.55
C LEU A 96 -17.32 -4.60 24.37
N GLN A 97 -18.35 -5.42 24.19
CA GLN A 97 -19.57 -5.34 24.99
C GLN A 97 -19.28 -5.56 26.47
N TRP A 98 -18.42 -6.53 26.80
CA TRP A 98 -17.98 -6.77 28.18
C TRP A 98 -17.25 -5.55 28.77
N LEU A 99 -16.35 -4.93 28.01
CA LEU A 99 -15.62 -3.72 28.45
C LEU A 99 -16.57 -2.56 28.71
N VAL A 100 -17.52 -2.31 27.80
CA VAL A 100 -18.52 -1.24 27.94
C VAL A 100 -19.35 -1.45 29.20
N ARG A 101 -19.84 -2.67 29.44
CA ARG A 101 -20.60 -3.02 30.66
C ARG A 101 -19.79 -2.85 31.94
N LYS A 102 -18.45 -2.96 31.87
CA LYS A 102 -17.56 -2.74 33.01
C LYS A 102 -17.23 -1.27 33.26
N MET A 103 -17.16 -0.44 32.21
CA MET A 103 -16.84 0.97 32.36
C MET A 103 -18.05 1.83 32.75
N ASP A 104 -19.22 1.57 32.16
CA ASP A 104 -20.43 2.37 32.40
C ASP A 104 -21.68 1.47 32.42
N PRO A 105 -22.00 0.86 33.57
CA PRO A 105 -23.08 -0.13 33.66
C PRO A 105 -24.48 0.47 33.56
N GLU A 106 -24.68 1.77 33.82
CA GLU A 106 -26.02 2.40 33.77
C GLU A 106 -26.45 2.70 32.33
N ASP A 107 -25.54 3.22 31.51
CA ASP A 107 -25.83 3.58 30.11
C ASP A 107 -25.38 2.53 29.08
N ALA A 108 -24.66 1.47 29.49
CA ALA A 108 -24.13 0.44 28.59
C ALA A 108 -25.19 -0.18 27.66
N GLU A 109 -26.32 -0.64 28.18
CA GLU A 109 -27.33 -1.33 27.36
C GLU A 109 -28.00 -0.38 26.36
N LYS A 110 -28.20 0.89 26.74
CA LYS A 110 -28.72 1.91 25.84
C LYS A 110 -27.72 2.20 24.72
N PHE A 111 -26.45 2.37 25.06
CA PHE A 111 -25.39 2.60 24.08
C PHE A 111 -25.22 1.42 23.10
N LEU A 112 -25.21 0.18 23.61
CA LEU A 112 -25.09 -1.02 22.77
C LEU A 112 -26.29 -1.17 21.81
N SER A 113 -27.51 -0.94 22.30
CA SER A 113 -28.71 -0.99 21.44
C SER A 113 -28.75 0.12 20.38
N GLU A 114 -28.26 1.32 20.69
CA GLU A 114 -28.09 2.39 19.71
C GLU A 114 -27.06 2.00 18.63
N MET A 115 -25.96 1.35 19.01
CA MET A 115 -24.92 0.92 18.07
C MET A 115 -25.40 -0.20 17.13
N ASP A 116 -26.12 -1.18 17.65
CA ASP A 116 -26.67 -2.29 16.84
C ASP A 116 -27.69 -1.77 15.81
N ASN A 117 -28.55 -0.82 16.22
CA ASN A 117 -29.49 -0.17 15.30
C ASN A 117 -28.79 0.70 14.24
N LYS A 118 -27.67 1.35 14.60
CA LYS A 118 -26.92 2.22 13.67
C LYS A 118 -26.08 1.42 12.68
N TYR A 119 -25.56 0.26 13.09
CA TYR A 119 -24.70 -0.61 12.29
C TYR A 119 -25.22 -2.05 12.31
N PRO A 120 -26.35 -2.34 11.63
CA PRO A 120 -26.88 -3.69 11.60
C PRO A 120 -25.87 -4.66 10.96
N LYS A 121 -25.63 -5.81 11.62
CA LYS A 121 -24.82 -6.90 11.06
C LYS A 121 -25.40 -7.31 9.67
N LYS A 122 -24.54 -7.39 8.65
CA LYS A 122 -24.92 -7.77 7.27
C LYS A 122 -24.98 -9.27 7.07
#